data_AF-A0A1R2D4Z5-F1
#
_entry.id   AF-A0A1R2D4Z5-F1
#
_cell.length_a   1.000
_cell.length_b   1.000
_cell.length_c   1.000
_cell.angle_alpha   90.00
_cell.angle_beta   90.00
_cell.angle_gamma   90.00
#
_symmetry.space_group_name_H-M   'P 1'
#
loop_
_entity.id
_entity.type
_entity.pdbx_description
1 polymer ?
#
loop_
_entity_poly.entity_id
_entity_poly.type
_entity_poly.pdbx_seq_one_letter_code
_entity_poly.pdbx_strand_id
1 'polypeptide(L)'
;MNFRCYIQNCPNPGFWLCSCEKKIKICGVHALKEAHVTKDSCNIKCIEKEYKNHLTDIFYAQNALSNLSQNVLKASSFMINQINSCTNENLYYIKEKYKLIDQAVILGNSELLISIINWAKNFDINQRDKTFFTSSVINLLSLKNDYAQQSSEITMLKSQIDEIQKNYHNSCEEIESLKKELENYRIWYANIEKEKNLLQESYEKLLNEVDLNSKKYLDGNWKSKKK
;
A
#
# COMPACT_ATOMS: atom_id res chain seq x y z
N MET A 1 -30.21 -7.78 25.75
CA MET A 1 -31.31 -8.33 26.59
C MET A 1 -32.39 -8.90 25.68
N ASN A 2 -32.84 -10.12 25.92
CA ASN A 2 -33.93 -10.71 25.14
C ASN A 2 -35.27 -10.29 25.76
N PHE A 3 -36.08 -9.52 25.01
CA PHE A 3 -37.45 -9.16 25.37
C PHE A 3 -38.45 -10.17 24.82
N ARG A 4 -38.05 -11.40 24.52
CA ARG A 4 -39.02 -12.44 24.11
C ARG A 4 -39.88 -12.85 25.30
N CYS A 5 -41.15 -13.10 25.01
CA CYS A 5 -42.01 -13.81 25.94
C CYS A 5 -41.42 -15.19 26.25
N TYR A 6 -41.46 -15.57 27.52
CA TYR A 6 -40.98 -16.86 28.01
C TYR A 6 -41.75 -18.05 27.44
N ILE A 7 -43.01 -17.84 27.03
CA ILE A 7 -43.81 -18.87 26.39
C ILE A 7 -43.16 -19.25 25.06
N GLN A 8 -42.87 -20.55 24.94
CA GLN A 8 -42.17 -21.10 23.77
C GLN A 8 -42.93 -20.76 22.48
N ASN A 9 -42.17 -20.38 21.44
CA ASN A 9 -42.69 -19.97 20.14
C ASN A 9 -43.62 -18.73 20.14
N CYS A 10 -43.68 -17.97 21.24
CA CYS A 10 -44.41 -16.71 21.24
C CYS A 10 -43.60 -15.63 20.51
N PRO A 11 -44.13 -15.01 19.44
CA PRO A 11 -43.44 -13.93 18.72
C PRO A 11 -43.50 -12.60 19.47
N ASN A 12 -44.38 -12.48 20.48
CA ASN A 12 -44.68 -11.22 21.14
C ASN A 12 -43.61 -10.85 22.18
N PRO A 13 -43.35 -9.55 22.37
CA PRO A 13 -42.42 -9.07 23.36
C PRO A 13 -42.94 -9.26 24.79
N GLY A 14 -42.07 -9.72 25.67
CA GLY A 14 -42.29 -9.94 27.10
C GLY A 14 -42.06 -8.69 27.93
N PHE A 15 -43.03 -7.77 27.92
CA PHE A 15 -42.96 -6.51 28.70
C PHE A 15 -43.61 -6.58 30.08
N TRP A 16 -44.08 -7.76 30.48
CA TRP A 16 -44.68 -7.98 31.79
C TRP A 16 -43.75 -8.90 32.59
N LEU A 17 -43.31 -8.43 33.75
CA LEU A 17 -42.38 -9.14 34.62
C LEU A 17 -43.15 -9.77 35.79
N CYS A 18 -43.05 -11.09 35.96
CA CYS A 18 -43.56 -11.75 37.17
C CYS A 18 -42.67 -11.46 38.39
N SER A 19 -43.27 -11.27 39.58
CA SER A 19 -42.60 -11.24 40.88
C SER A 19 -42.12 -12.61 41.39
N CYS A 20 -42.41 -13.69 40.66
CA CYS A 20 -41.93 -15.05 40.89
C CYS A 20 -40.40 -15.08 41.02
N GLU A 21 -39.84 -16.06 41.74
CA GLU A 21 -38.38 -16.20 41.92
C GLU A 21 -37.57 -16.16 40.62
N LYS A 22 -38.16 -16.65 39.52
CA LYS A 22 -37.53 -16.70 38.19
C LYS A 22 -37.62 -15.40 37.37
N LYS A 23 -38.31 -14.35 37.86
CA LYS A 23 -38.51 -13.05 37.17
C LYS A 23 -38.82 -13.19 35.68
N ILE A 24 -39.80 -14.03 35.38
CA ILE A 24 -40.13 -14.43 34.03
C ILE A 24 -40.74 -13.23 33.27
N LYS A 25 -40.32 -13.03 32.02
CA LYS A 25 -40.87 -12.02 31.10
C LYS A 25 -41.95 -12.63 30.22
N ILE A 26 -43.16 -12.08 30.22
CA ILE A 26 -44.30 -12.55 29.42
C ILE A 26 -44.95 -11.40 28.64
N CYS A 27 -45.58 -11.69 27.51
CA CYS A 27 -46.26 -10.68 26.71
C CYS A 27 -47.63 -10.34 27.31
N GLY A 28 -48.24 -9.23 26.90
CA GLY A 28 -49.56 -8.83 27.43
C GLY A 28 -50.65 -9.89 27.23
N VAL A 29 -50.61 -10.61 26.10
CA VAL A 29 -51.56 -11.70 25.82
C VAL A 29 -51.40 -12.86 26.81
N HIS A 30 -50.16 -13.26 27.10
CA HIS A 30 -49.89 -14.33 28.06
C HIS A 30 -49.99 -13.86 29.51
N ALA A 31 -49.75 -12.58 29.81
CA ALA A 31 -50.02 -12.01 31.12
C ALA A 31 -51.51 -12.08 31.48
N LEU A 32 -52.40 -11.92 30.49
CA LEU A 32 -53.85 -11.99 30.68
C LEU A 32 -54.42 -13.41 30.62
N LYS A 33 -53.78 -14.32 29.86
CA LYS A 33 -54.28 -15.69 29.63
C LYS A 33 -53.65 -16.75 30.55
N GLU A 34 -52.40 -16.58 30.96
CA GLU A 34 -51.71 -17.58 31.77
C GLU A 34 -52.15 -17.49 33.22
N ALA A 35 -52.37 -18.66 33.83
CA ALA A 35 -52.81 -18.85 35.21
C ALA A 35 -51.81 -18.36 36.28
N HIS A 36 -50.72 -17.70 35.87
CA HIS A 36 -49.77 -17.11 36.79
C HIS A 36 -50.42 -15.98 37.58
N VAL A 37 -51.31 -15.19 36.97
CA VAL A 37 -52.10 -14.15 37.65
C VAL A 37 -53.20 -14.74 38.54
N THR A 38 -53.74 -15.90 38.18
CA THR A 38 -54.85 -16.55 38.90
C THR A 38 -54.40 -17.41 40.08
N LYS A 39 -53.09 -17.55 40.33
CA LYS A 39 -52.54 -18.08 41.58
C LYS A 39 -52.23 -16.89 42.49
N ASP A 40 -52.90 -16.84 43.65
CA ASP A 40 -53.10 -15.69 44.56
C ASP A 40 -51.85 -14.93 45.09
N SER A 41 -50.64 -15.16 44.57
CA SER A 41 -49.40 -14.56 45.08
C SER A 41 -48.47 -13.97 44.02
N CYS A 42 -48.91 -13.90 42.76
CA CYS A 42 -48.07 -13.46 41.65
C CYS A 42 -48.40 -12.02 41.22
N ASN A 43 -47.54 -11.07 41.59
CA ASN A 43 -47.63 -9.70 41.12
C ASN A 43 -46.94 -9.58 39.77
N ILE A 44 -47.65 -9.02 38.79
CA ILE A 44 -47.11 -8.76 37.46
C ILE A 44 -46.98 -7.25 37.26
N LYS A 45 -45.76 -6.81 36.93
CA LYS A 45 -45.47 -5.40 36.65
C LYS A 45 -45.23 -5.21 35.16
N CYS A 46 -45.94 -4.27 34.55
CA CYS A 46 -45.60 -3.81 33.20
C CYS A 46 -44.33 -2.96 33.28
N ILE A 47 -43.27 -3.44 32.64
CA ILE A 47 -41.97 -2.76 32.57
C ILE A 47 -41.82 -1.96 31.27
N GLU A 48 -42.80 -2.03 30.35
CA GLU A 48 -42.74 -1.35 29.05
C GLU A 48 -42.43 0.15 29.17
N LYS A 49 -43.10 0.83 30.11
CA LYS A 49 -42.89 2.27 30.35
C LYS A 49 -41.49 2.59 30.88
N GLU A 50 -40.90 1.70 31.68
CA GLU A 50 -39.56 1.85 32.26
C GLU A 50 -38.47 1.64 31.21
N TYR A 51 -38.74 0.79 30.22
CA TYR A 51 -37.80 0.48 29.14
C TYR A 51 -38.14 1.16 27.81
N LYS A 52 -39.19 1.99 27.72
CA LYS A 52 -39.66 2.58 26.46
C LYS A 52 -38.54 3.30 25.68
N ASN A 53 -37.74 4.08 26.40
CA ASN A 53 -36.59 4.78 25.82
C ASN A 53 -35.51 3.78 25.37
N HIS A 54 -35.17 2.80 26.23
CA HIS A 54 -34.20 1.75 25.91
C HIS A 54 -34.62 0.83 24.75
N LEU A 55 -35.93 0.58 24.58
CA LEU A 55 -36.45 -0.22 23.47
C LEU A 55 -36.25 0.50 22.15
N THR A 56 -36.47 1.81 22.15
CA THR A 56 -36.22 2.68 21.00
C THR A 56 -34.74 2.63 20.63
N ASP A 57 -33.83 2.78 21.60
CA ASP A 57 -32.38 2.66 21.39
C ASP A 57 -31.98 1.27 20.86
N ILE A 58 -32.59 0.20 21.39
CA ILE A 58 -32.34 -1.17 20.93
C ILE A 58 -32.76 -1.33 19.46
N PHE A 59 -33.92 -0.81 19.07
CA PHE A 59 -34.37 -0.86 17.68
C PHE A 59 -33.44 -0.05 16.77
N TYR A 60 -33.01 1.13 17.19
CA TYR A 60 -32.02 1.91 16.45
C TYR A 60 -30.72 1.14 16.27
N ALA A 61 -30.19 0.53 17.33
CA ALA A 61 -28.98 -0.28 17.27
C ALA A 61 -29.15 -1.50 16.34
N GLN A 62 -30.29 -2.20 16.42
CA GLN A 62 -30.60 -3.33 15.53
C GLN A 62 -30.69 -2.91 14.07
N ASN A 63 -31.37 -1.79 13.79
CA ASN A 63 -31.47 -1.24 12.45
C ASN A 63 -30.10 -0.81 11.91
N ALA A 64 -29.27 -0.19 12.74
CA ALA A 64 -27.90 0.17 12.38
C ALA A 64 -27.05 -1.07 12.01
N LEU A 65 -27.12 -2.14 12.81
CA LEU A 65 -26.42 -3.40 12.53
C LEU A 65 -26.98 -4.10 11.28
N SER A 66 -28.30 -4.07 11.07
CA SER A 66 -28.93 -4.59 9.86
C SER A 66 -28.46 -3.83 8.61
N ASN A 67 -28.41 -2.50 8.68
CA ASN A 67 -27.89 -1.66 7.60
C ASN A 67 -26.41 -1.94 7.33
N LEU A 68 -25.59 -2.08 8.38
CA LEU A 68 -24.18 -2.46 8.24
C LEU A 68 -24.02 -3.81 7.53
N SER A 69 -24.80 -4.81 7.93
CA SER A 69 -24.83 -6.13 7.28
C SER A 69 -25.18 -6.03 5.80
N GLN A 70 -26.24 -5.28 5.46
CA GLN A 70 -26.62 -5.06 4.07
C GLN A 70 -25.52 -4.34 3.27
N ASN A 71 -24.81 -3.39 3.87
CA ASN A 71 -23.72 -2.68 3.22
C ASN A 71 -22.54 -3.61 2.92
N VAL A 72 -22.16 -4.48 3.86
CA VAL A 72 -21.12 -5.50 3.64
C VAL A 72 -21.50 -6.45 2.50
N LEU A 73 -22.77 -6.89 2.45
CA LEU A 73 -23.29 -7.73 1.38
C LEU A 73 -23.25 -7.02 0.01
N LYS A 74 -23.67 -5.75 -0.04
CA LYS A 74 -23.62 -4.94 -1.27
C LYS A 74 -22.18 -4.75 -1.76
N ALA A 75 -21.25 -4.43 -0.87
CA ALA A 75 -19.83 -4.28 -1.21
C ALA A 75 -19.24 -5.59 -1.75
N SER A 76 -19.52 -6.72 -1.08
CA SER A 76 -19.07 -8.04 -1.52
C SER A 76 -19.62 -8.40 -2.91
N SER A 77 -20.92 -8.15 -3.14
CA SER A 77 -21.57 -8.38 -4.43
C SER A 77 -20.93 -7.55 -5.55
N PHE A 78 -20.66 -6.26 -5.28
CA PHE A 78 -19.94 -5.40 -6.21
C PHE A 78 -18.57 -5.97 -6.59
N MET A 79 -17.77 -6.40 -5.59
CA MET A 79 -16.45 -6.98 -5.84
C MET A 79 -16.51 -8.26 -6.67
N ILE A 80 -17.46 -9.15 -6.38
CA ILE A 80 -17.68 -10.38 -7.16
C ILE A 80 -18.00 -10.03 -8.62
N ASN A 81 -18.87 -9.04 -8.85
CA ASN A 81 -19.23 -8.60 -10.20
C ASN A 81 -18.02 -8.05 -10.97
N GLN A 82 -17.15 -7.27 -10.32
CA GLN A 82 -15.92 -6.77 -10.94
C GLN A 82 -14.97 -7.92 -11.32
N ILE A 83 -14.74 -8.87 -10.42
CA ILE A 83 -13.91 -10.06 -10.69
C ILE A 83 -14.47 -10.84 -11.88
N ASN A 84 -15.78 -11.04 -11.92
CA ASN A 84 -16.44 -11.74 -13.01
C ASN A 84 -16.31 -10.98 -14.34
N SER A 85 -16.45 -9.65 -14.33
CA SER A 85 -16.27 -8.82 -15.54
C SER A 85 -14.86 -8.96 -16.10
N CYS A 86 -13.84 -8.76 -15.26
CA CYS A 86 -12.44 -8.91 -15.67
C CYS A 86 -12.14 -10.34 -16.15
N THR A 87 -12.73 -11.36 -15.51
CA THR A 87 -12.57 -12.75 -15.95
C THR A 87 -13.16 -12.96 -17.34
N ASN A 88 -14.36 -12.46 -17.59
CA ASN A 88 -15.02 -12.57 -18.90
C ASN A 88 -14.25 -11.84 -20.00
N GLU A 89 -13.74 -10.64 -19.75
CA GLU A 89 -12.90 -9.90 -20.68
C GLU A 89 -11.63 -10.67 -21.04
N ASN A 90 -10.95 -11.24 -20.04
CA ASN A 90 -9.76 -12.07 -20.26
C ASN A 90 -10.07 -13.34 -21.07
N LEU A 91 -11.18 -14.02 -20.77
CA LEU A 91 -11.62 -15.20 -21.53
C LEU A 91 -11.97 -14.84 -22.97
N TYR A 92 -12.57 -13.67 -23.20
CA TYR A 92 -12.81 -13.15 -24.54
C TYR A 92 -11.49 -12.92 -25.28
N TYR A 93 -10.52 -12.28 -24.65
CA TYR A 93 -9.20 -12.05 -25.26
C TYR A 93 -8.48 -13.36 -25.62
N ILE A 94 -8.58 -14.39 -24.76
CA ILE A 94 -8.06 -15.74 -25.05
C ILE A 94 -8.77 -16.35 -26.27
N LYS A 95 -10.11 -16.21 -26.38
CA LYS A 95 -10.86 -16.69 -27.56
C LYS A 95 -10.40 -16.00 -28.84
N GLU A 96 -10.10 -14.72 -28.81
CA GLU A 96 -9.52 -14.01 -29.96
C GLU A 96 -8.15 -14.57 -30.35
N LYS A 97 -7.31 -14.96 -29.38
CA LYS A 97 -6.03 -15.65 -29.68
C LYS A 97 -6.23 -16.99 -30.37
N TYR A 98 -7.26 -17.77 -30.01
CA TYR A 98 -7.58 -19.01 -30.73
C TYR A 98 -7.93 -18.75 -32.20
N LYS A 99 -8.70 -17.71 -32.52
CA LYS A 99 -9.01 -17.35 -33.91
C LYS A 99 -7.75 -17.01 -34.71
N LEU A 100 -6.76 -16.37 -34.09
CA LEU A 100 -5.47 -16.07 -34.73
C LEU A 100 -4.66 -17.34 -35.02
N ILE A 101 -4.80 -18.38 -34.20
CA ILE A 101 -4.18 -19.69 -34.47
C ILE A 101 -4.76 -20.28 -35.75
N ASP A 102 -6.09 -20.30 -35.89
CA ASP A 102 -6.76 -20.83 -37.09
C ASP A 102 -6.28 -20.11 -38.35
N GLN A 103 -6.19 -18.77 -38.30
CA GLN A 103 -5.67 -17.95 -39.39
C GLN A 103 -4.20 -18.25 -39.70
N ALA A 104 -3.36 -18.39 -38.67
CA ALA A 104 -1.95 -18.70 -38.84
C ALA A 104 -1.73 -20.05 -39.53
N VAL A 105 -2.55 -21.05 -39.19
CA VAL A 105 -2.50 -22.39 -39.81
C VAL A 105 -2.88 -22.32 -41.29
N ILE A 106 -3.98 -21.63 -41.63
CA ILE A 106 -4.43 -21.48 -43.03
C ILE A 106 -3.37 -20.78 -43.88
N LEU A 107 -2.71 -19.76 -43.32
CA LEU A 107 -1.70 -18.95 -44.02
C LEU A 107 -0.28 -19.53 -43.96
N GLY A 108 -0.06 -20.64 -43.23
CA GLY A 108 1.29 -21.21 -43.02
C GLY A 108 2.24 -20.31 -42.21
N ASN A 109 1.70 -19.40 -41.39
CA ASN A 109 2.49 -18.41 -40.65
C ASN A 109 2.99 -18.95 -39.29
N SER A 110 4.16 -19.59 -39.33
CA SER A 110 4.81 -20.19 -38.15
C SER A 110 5.27 -19.16 -37.11
N GLU A 111 5.68 -17.96 -37.54
CA GLU A 111 6.09 -16.89 -36.63
C GLU A 111 4.94 -16.41 -35.74
N LEU A 112 3.74 -16.26 -36.31
CA LEU A 112 2.54 -15.90 -35.55
C LEU A 112 2.21 -16.96 -34.49
N LEU A 113 2.31 -18.26 -34.82
CA LEU A 113 2.10 -19.34 -33.86
C LEU A 113 3.12 -19.29 -32.71
N ILE A 114 4.40 -19.09 -33.01
CA ILE A 114 5.46 -18.96 -32.00
C ILE A 114 5.17 -17.75 -31.09
N SER A 115 4.72 -16.63 -31.66
CA SER A 115 4.38 -15.43 -30.89
C SER A 115 3.24 -15.68 -29.89
N ILE A 116 2.21 -16.44 -30.29
CA ILE A 116 1.07 -16.79 -29.43
C ILE A 116 1.51 -17.73 -28.31
N ILE A 117 2.34 -18.73 -28.62
CA ILE A 117 2.90 -19.65 -27.62
C ILE A 117 3.74 -18.90 -26.59
N ASN A 118 4.61 -18.00 -27.04
CA ASN A 118 5.44 -17.19 -26.14
C ASN A 118 4.58 -16.27 -25.26
N TRP A 119 3.57 -15.63 -25.85
CA TRP A 119 2.59 -14.85 -25.09
C TRP A 119 1.93 -15.68 -23.99
N ALA A 120 1.42 -16.88 -24.31
CA ALA A 120 0.75 -17.74 -23.33
C ALA A 120 1.70 -18.19 -22.20
N LYS A 121 2.95 -18.54 -22.53
CA LYS A 121 3.97 -18.94 -21.56
C LYS A 121 4.36 -17.81 -20.59
N ASN A 122 4.32 -16.57 -21.05
CA ASN A 122 4.64 -15.41 -20.22
C ASN A 122 3.52 -15.05 -19.23
N PHE A 123 2.33 -15.62 -19.37
CA PHE A 123 1.21 -15.43 -18.43
C PHE A 123 1.18 -16.55 -17.37
N ASP A 124 2.05 -16.47 -16.37
CA ASP A 124 1.94 -17.33 -15.18
C ASP A 124 1.01 -16.69 -14.12
N ILE A 125 -0.26 -17.07 -14.15
CA ILE A 125 -1.26 -16.59 -13.18
C ILE A 125 -0.93 -17.09 -11.76
N ASN A 126 -0.18 -18.19 -11.61
CA ASN A 126 0.15 -18.73 -10.30
C ASN A 126 1.21 -17.92 -9.55
N GLN A 127 2.01 -17.14 -10.28
CA GLN A 127 3.00 -16.23 -9.68
C GLN A 127 2.42 -14.90 -9.19
N ARG A 128 1.13 -14.63 -9.45
CA ARG A 128 0.49 -13.40 -8.96
C ARG A 128 0.38 -13.42 -7.44
N ASP A 129 0.57 -12.26 -6.82
CA ASP A 129 0.53 -12.11 -5.37
C ASP A 129 -0.90 -12.27 -4.82
N LYS A 130 -1.23 -13.50 -4.44
CA LYS A 130 -2.51 -13.85 -3.79
C LYS A 130 -2.64 -13.22 -2.40
N THR A 131 -1.52 -12.92 -1.74
CA THR A 131 -1.52 -12.34 -0.39
C THR A 131 -1.92 -10.88 -0.42
N PHE A 132 -1.47 -10.13 -1.43
CA PHE A 132 -1.89 -8.75 -1.68
C PHE A 132 -3.40 -8.65 -1.93
N PHE A 133 -3.95 -9.51 -2.80
CA PHE A 133 -5.38 -9.55 -3.06
C PHE A 133 -6.17 -9.87 -1.79
N THR A 134 -5.75 -10.91 -1.05
CA THR A 134 -6.42 -11.33 0.19
C THR A 134 -6.42 -10.22 1.24
N SER A 135 -5.28 -9.55 1.43
CA SER A 135 -5.15 -8.42 2.35
C SER A 135 -6.06 -7.25 1.97
N SER A 136 -6.19 -6.97 0.67
CA SER A 136 -7.07 -5.93 0.15
C SER A 136 -8.54 -6.25 0.41
N VAL A 137 -8.97 -7.51 0.20
CA VAL A 137 -10.33 -7.96 0.51
C VAL A 137 -10.62 -7.85 2.01
N ILE A 138 -9.68 -8.28 2.86
CA ILE A 138 -9.80 -8.16 4.32
C ILE A 138 -9.96 -6.70 4.72
N ASN A 139 -9.15 -5.79 4.20
CA ASN A 139 -9.23 -4.37 4.54
C ASN A 139 -10.56 -3.74 4.12
N LEU A 140 -11.15 -4.17 3.00
CA LEU A 140 -12.42 -3.63 2.51
C LEU A 140 -13.64 -4.16 3.27
N LEU A 141 -13.60 -5.41 3.76
CA LEU A 141 -14.78 -6.10 4.28
C LEU A 141 -14.71 -6.47 5.77
N SER A 142 -13.52 -6.43 6.39
CA SER A 142 -13.35 -6.83 7.79
C SER A 142 -13.90 -5.78 8.74
N LEU A 143 -14.98 -6.13 9.43
CA LEU A 143 -15.54 -5.34 10.53
C LEU A 143 -14.73 -5.45 11.84
N LYS A 144 -13.73 -6.34 11.89
CA LYS A 144 -12.85 -6.55 13.05
C LYS A 144 -11.63 -5.64 13.04
N ASN A 145 -11.37 -4.96 11.93
CA ASN A 145 -10.27 -4.02 11.86
C ASN A 145 -10.66 -2.78 12.65
N ASP A 146 -9.98 -2.58 13.76
CA ASP A 146 -10.16 -1.40 14.60
C ASP A 146 -9.72 -0.18 13.75
N TYR A 147 -10.70 0.57 13.25
CA TYR A 147 -10.48 1.68 12.33
C TYR A 147 -9.53 2.72 12.94
N ALA A 148 -9.51 2.82 14.26
CA ALA A 148 -8.57 3.63 15.03
C ALA A 148 -7.12 3.14 14.86
N GLN A 149 -6.88 1.83 14.91
CA GLN A 149 -5.54 1.26 14.74
C GLN A 149 -5.05 1.43 13.30
N GLN A 150 -5.88 1.16 12.29
CA GLN A 150 -5.50 1.37 10.89
C GLN A 150 -5.27 2.83 10.54
N SER A 151 -6.10 3.75 11.07
CA SER A 151 -5.87 5.19 10.91
C SER A 151 -4.55 5.63 11.55
N SER A 152 -4.17 5.03 12.68
CA SER A 152 -2.89 5.31 13.33
C SER A 152 -1.69 4.78 12.53
N GLU A 153 -1.78 3.56 11.99
CA GLU A 153 -0.74 2.97 11.15
C GLU A 153 -0.57 3.73 9.83
N ILE A 154 -1.68 4.14 9.20
CA ILE A 154 -1.64 4.99 7.99
C ILE A 154 -0.98 6.34 8.30
N THR A 155 -1.27 6.94 9.45
CA THR A 155 -0.66 8.21 9.84
C THR A 155 0.84 8.05 10.10
N MET A 156 1.23 6.97 10.77
CA MET A 156 2.64 6.63 11.01
C MET A 156 3.39 6.39 9.69
N LEU A 157 2.82 5.60 8.78
CA LEU A 157 3.41 5.35 7.46
C LEU A 157 3.55 6.63 6.63
N LYS A 158 2.56 7.53 6.69
CA LYS A 158 2.66 8.85 6.04
C LYS A 158 3.82 9.68 6.61
N SER A 159 3.96 9.72 7.93
CA SER A 159 5.09 10.43 8.55
C SER A 159 6.45 9.86 8.15
N GLN A 160 6.58 8.53 8.04
CA GLN A 160 7.79 7.87 7.57
C GLN A 160 8.10 8.21 6.10
N ILE A 161 7.07 8.27 5.24
CA ILE A 161 7.24 8.69 3.84
C ILE A 161 7.73 10.13 3.77
N ASP A 162 7.13 11.04 4.53
CA ASP A 162 7.53 12.45 4.55
C ASP A 162 8.98 12.63 5.04
N GLU A 163 9.38 11.85 6.06
CA GLU A 163 10.76 11.83 6.56
C GLU A 163 11.75 11.30 5.52
N ILE A 164 11.42 10.20 4.84
CA ILE A 164 12.25 9.63 3.77
C ILE A 164 12.38 10.62 2.62
N GLN A 165 11.30 11.30 2.22
CA GLN A 165 11.33 12.31 1.17
C GLN A 165 12.22 13.50 1.53
N LYS A 166 12.15 13.96 2.79
CA LYS A 166 13.02 15.03 3.29
C LYS A 166 14.48 14.61 3.28
N ASN A 167 14.79 13.41 3.77
CA ASN A 167 16.14 12.87 3.79
C ASN A 167 16.69 12.70 2.37
N TYR A 168 15.89 12.20 1.44
CA TYR A 168 16.25 12.09 0.03
C TYR A 168 16.57 13.46 -0.58
N HIS A 169 15.75 14.49 -0.31
CA HIS A 169 15.99 15.84 -0.81
C HIS A 169 17.30 16.41 -0.28
N ASN A 170 17.56 16.29 1.02
CA ASN A 170 18.81 16.74 1.63
C ASN A 170 20.04 16.02 1.02
N SER A 171 19.96 14.70 0.82
CA SER A 171 21.04 13.95 0.17
C SER A 171 21.26 14.39 -1.28
N CYS A 172 20.21 14.76 -2.01
CA CYS A 172 20.37 15.33 -3.35
C CYS A 172 21.11 16.68 -3.32
N GLU A 173 20.79 17.55 -2.36
CA GLU A 173 21.47 18.84 -2.19
C GLU A 173 22.95 18.66 -1.83
N GLU A 174 23.26 17.72 -0.94
CA GLU A 174 24.63 17.34 -0.57
C GLU A 174 25.41 16.78 -1.76
N ILE A 175 24.80 15.92 -2.58
CA ILE A 175 25.44 15.41 -3.80
C ILE A 175 25.77 16.56 -4.76
N GLU A 176 24.87 17.54 -4.87
CA GLU A 176 25.06 18.67 -5.79
C GLU A 176 26.13 19.64 -5.30
N SER A 177 26.26 19.86 -3.98
CA SER A 177 27.36 20.65 -3.41
C SER A 177 28.71 19.94 -3.60
N LEU A 178 28.77 18.63 -3.33
CA LEU A 178 29.98 17.82 -3.52
C LEU A 178 30.42 17.80 -4.99
N LYS A 179 29.50 17.73 -5.96
CA LYS A 179 29.84 17.83 -7.38
C LYS A 179 30.49 19.16 -7.74
N LYS A 180 30.00 20.28 -7.18
CA LYS A 180 30.59 21.61 -7.40
C LYS A 180 31.99 21.70 -6.80
N GLU A 181 32.19 21.18 -5.60
CA GLU A 181 33.52 21.11 -4.99
C GLU A 181 34.48 20.26 -5.82
N LEU A 182 34.04 19.11 -6.31
CA LEU A 182 34.83 18.22 -7.16
C LEU A 182 35.26 18.91 -8.46
N GLU A 183 34.36 19.69 -9.08
CA GLU A 183 34.70 20.48 -10.27
C GLU A 183 35.68 21.62 -9.95
N ASN A 184 35.53 22.29 -8.80
CA ASN A 184 36.50 23.30 -8.36
C ASN A 184 37.90 22.70 -8.15
N TYR A 185 37.98 21.52 -7.51
CA TYR A 185 39.25 20.80 -7.36
C TYR A 185 39.83 20.40 -8.72
N ARG A 186 39.00 19.95 -9.66
CA ARG A 186 39.43 19.60 -11.02
C ARG A 186 40.06 20.79 -11.74
N ILE A 187 39.43 21.97 -11.67
CA ILE A 187 39.96 23.21 -12.25
C ILE A 187 41.27 23.60 -11.56
N TRP A 188 41.33 23.51 -10.22
CA TRP A 188 42.53 23.82 -9.45
C TRP A 188 43.71 22.92 -9.83
N TYR A 189 43.50 21.59 -9.90
CA TYR A 189 44.52 20.64 -10.34
C TYR A 189 45.02 20.93 -11.76
N ALA A 190 44.12 21.25 -12.70
CA ALA A 190 44.49 21.58 -14.06
C ALA A 190 45.36 22.86 -14.15
N ASN A 191 45.15 23.84 -13.25
CA ASN A 191 45.97 25.03 -13.18
C ASN A 191 47.35 24.74 -12.58
N ILE A 192 47.43 23.96 -11.50
CA ILE A 192 48.69 23.53 -10.90
C ILE A 192 49.54 22.75 -11.91
N GLU A 193 48.92 21.88 -12.71
CA GLU A 193 49.62 21.12 -13.74
C GLU A 193 50.17 22.01 -14.87
N LYS A 194 49.42 23.05 -15.28
CA LYS A 194 49.93 24.07 -16.21
C LYS A 194 51.12 24.84 -15.64
N GLU A 195 51.03 25.29 -14.39
CA GLU A 195 52.13 26.01 -13.72
C GLU A 195 53.38 25.14 -13.60
N LYS A 196 53.22 23.86 -13.24
CA LYS A 196 54.31 22.89 -13.18
C LYS A 196 55.00 22.75 -14.55
N ASN A 197 54.23 22.62 -15.63
CA ASN A 197 54.78 22.49 -16.98
C ASN A 197 55.54 23.76 -17.40
N LEU A 198 55.00 24.95 -17.12
CA LEU A 198 55.67 26.23 -17.40
C LEU A 198 57.00 26.36 -16.62
N LEU A 199 57.00 25.95 -15.35
CA LEU A 199 58.21 25.97 -14.52
C LEU A 199 59.25 24.99 -15.05
N GLN A 200 58.82 23.80 -15.48
CA GLN A 200 59.70 22.79 -16.08
C GLN A 200 60.33 23.29 -17.40
N GLU A 201 59.54 23.89 -18.29
CA GLU A 201 60.05 24.50 -19.53
C GLU A 201 61.06 25.63 -19.24
N SER A 202 60.79 26.46 -18.22
CA SER A 202 61.70 27.50 -17.77
C SER A 202 63.02 26.93 -17.24
N TYR A 203 62.95 25.87 -16.43
CA TYR A 203 64.11 25.17 -15.90
C TYR A 203 64.96 24.53 -17.00
N GLU A 204 64.33 23.88 -17.98
CA GLU A 204 65.00 23.29 -19.15
C GLU A 204 65.70 24.36 -20.01
N LYS A 205 65.09 25.54 -20.20
CA LYS A 205 65.72 26.68 -20.88
C LYS A 205 66.97 27.16 -20.14
N LEU A 206 66.88 27.35 -18.82
CA LEU A 206 68.03 27.76 -18.00
C LEU A 206 69.17 26.75 -18.05
N LEU A 207 68.87 25.44 -17.98
CA LEU A 207 69.85 24.37 -18.14
C LEU A 207 70.58 24.47 -19.50
N ASN A 208 69.82 24.63 -20.59
CA ASN A 208 70.39 24.77 -21.93
C ASN A 208 71.27 26.03 -22.07
N GLU A 209 70.88 27.15 -21.46
CA GLU A 209 71.69 28.39 -21.45
C GLU A 209 73.00 28.22 -20.67
N VAL A 210 72.96 27.54 -19.52
CA VAL A 210 74.16 27.21 -18.74
C VAL A 210 75.10 26.30 -19.53
N ASP A 211 74.58 25.28 -20.21
CA ASP A 211 75.36 24.38 -21.06
C ASP A 211 75.98 25.07 -22.29
N LEU A 212 75.25 26.00 -22.91
CA LEU A 212 75.79 26.81 -24.02
C LEU A 212 76.89 27.76 -23.55
N ASN A 213 76.72 28.36 -22.37
CA ASN A 213 77.72 29.27 -21.79
C ASN A 213 78.98 28.53 -21.31
N SER A 214 78.84 27.32 -20.76
CA SER A 214 79.97 26.48 -20.36
C SER A 214 80.80 26.01 -21.57
N LYS A 215 80.15 25.64 -22.68
CA LYS A 215 80.82 25.33 -23.96
C LYS A 215 81.58 26.54 -24.53
N LYS A 216 80.98 27.74 -24.53
CA LYS A 216 81.66 28.97 -24.96
C LYS A 216 82.89 29.29 -24.11
N TYR A 217 82.82 29.07 -22.80
CA TYR A 217 83.96 29.28 -21.89
C TYR A 217 85.12 28.31 -22.18
N LEU A 218 84.82 27.04 -22.47
CA LEU A 218 85.82 26.03 -22.83
C LEU A 218 86.47 26.31 -24.20
N ASP A 219 85.69 26.71 -25.20
CA ASP A 219 86.19 27.05 -26.54
C ASP A 219 86.99 28.37 -26.57
N GLY A 220 86.60 29.35 -25.73
CA GLY A 220 87.32 30.61 -25.57
C GLY A 220 88.70 30.46 -24.92
N ASN A 221 88.83 29.55 -23.95
CA ASN A 221 90.12 29.26 -23.28
C ASN A 221 91.08 28.41 -24.13
N TRP A 222 90.58 27.69 -25.13
CA TRP A 222 91.43 26.94 -26.07
C TRP A 222 92.11 27.84 -27.09
N LYS A 223 91.48 28.96 -27.48
CA LYS A 223 92.04 29.92 -28.44
C LYS A 223 93.09 30.87 -27.84
N SER A 224 93.11 31.07 -26.53
CA SER A 224 94.07 31.93 -25.84
C SER A 224 95.38 31.23 -25.43
N LYS A 225 95.49 29.89 -25.56
CA LYS A 225 96.71 29.12 -25.27
C LYS A 225 97.56 28.73 -26.49
N LYS A 226 97.25 29.26 -27.69
CA LYS A 226 97.96 28.95 -28.96
C LYS A 226 98.72 30.14 -29.59
N LYS A 227 99.09 31.15 -28.81
CA LYS A 227 100.04 32.18 -29.23
C LYS A 227 101.26 32.17 -28.33
#